data_AF-A0A7C9P8A5-F1
#
_entry.id   AF-A0A7C9P8A5-F1
#
_cell.length_a   1.000
_cell.length_b   1.000
_cell.length_c   1.000
_cell.angle_alpha   90.00
_cell.angle_beta   90.00
_cell.angle_gamma   90.00
#
_symmetry.space_group_name_H-M   'P 1'
#
loop_
_entity.id
_entity.type
_entity.pdbx_description
1 polymer ?
#
loop_
_entity_poly.entity_id
_entity_poly.type
_entity_poly.pdbx_seq_one_letter_code
_entity_poly.pdbx_strand_id
1 'polypeptide(L)'
;MPTSSPSLCTGGYYGSLRPEVLALVPYQAKRILDIGCGNGTLGHAIKDRQNAEVDGVELVKAAADIAATHLDQVWSGPIEDVLGLIPDSHYECIICADVLEHLNDPWGVLNRLAEKLTPAGSLVISLPNIGHWSIIDELQKGQWSYSKDGILDITHLRFFTRQSMRELLWTTGFKPMASTDRLIAPEKNTRSISRIIKSNPDSVAYQFLARADTVRPNTKPTVLIVVLNWNGAADTLACLASLQRLSYPNHEILIVDNASKDGSPEQINEGYPDVHMVSNSANLGYAGGNNTGIRFGLDKGFDYILLLNNDTTVAPNFLEPLVEALEAVPSAAAAQPKLYYQQDPDVLWCTGASFDMANLDFVFANHKVRDDHHSFERVMEVQICVGAALMLRTDAIRKIGALDPELFLMHEEADWCFRAREHGYLCLFAPRSHVWHKVSASLGVASPLMVYFGSRNLLRWAKRHLGLRNWSTLLFRAFKQTFNLPSLKDLLTCPGSNLLTCWKNLYWNLATATRNIRTSWFEPEHIARRFALRDYLLGRFGDCPEQVRQLNTKPIKNSDSDV
;
A
#
# COMPACT_ATOMS: atom_id res chain seq x y z
N MET A 1 10.56 23.67 -70.54
CA MET A 1 10.66 24.15 -69.14
C MET A 1 11.00 22.95 -68.29
N PRO A 2 12.01 23.03 -67.41
CA PRO A 2 12.65 21.86 -66.85
C PRO A 2 11.88 21.27 -65.67
N THR A 3 11.95 19.96 -65.60
CA THR A 3 11.55 19.02 -64.55
C THR A 3 12.25 19.33 -63.22
N SER A 4 11.47 19.58 -62.16
CA SER A 4 11.98 19.56 -60.79
C SER A 4 11.93 18.13 -60.24
N SER A 5 13.10 17.50 -60.13
CA SER A 5 13.35 16.31 -59.33
C SER A 5 12.92 16.52 -57.87
N PRO A 6 12.36 15.50 -57.19
CA PRO A 6 12.17 15.56 -55.75
C PRO A 6 13.54 15.53 -55.08
N SER A 7 13.88 16.59 -54.34
CA SER A 7 15.07 16.61 -53.49
C SER A 7 14.95 15.50 -52.46
N LEU A 8 15.93 14.60 -52.52
CA LEU A 8 16.15 13.49 -51.60
C LEU A 8 16.02 13.94 -50.13
N CYS A 9 15.14 13.25 -49.39
CA CYS A 9 15.13 13.20 -47.93
C CYS A 9 16.37 12.44 -47.43
N THR A 10 17.55 13.01 -47.64
CA THR A 10 18.82 12.48 -47.12
C THR A 10 19.39 13.52 -46.16
N GLY A 11 19.04 13.40 -44.88
CA GLY A 11 19.58 14.25 -43.80
C GLY A 11 18.57 14.79 -42.77
N GLY A 12 17.48 14.08 -42.50
CA GLY A 12 16.49 14.45 -41.47
C GLY A 12 16.48 13.50 -40.26
N TYR A 13 15.76 13.90 -39.20
CA TYR A 13 15.54 13.20 -37.91
C TYR A 13 15.50 11.67 -37.97
N TYR A 14 14.91 11.10 -39.03
CA TYR A 14 14.69 9.66 -39.24
C TYR A 14 15.92 8.85 -39.74
N GLY A 15 17.05 9.49 -40.04
CA GLY A 15 18.21 8.85 -40.72
C GLY A 15 19.53 8.83 -39.96
N SER A 16 19.58 9.36 -38.74
CA SER A 16 20.84 9.45 -37.97
C SER A 16 21.05 8.23 -37.08
N LEU A 17 22.24 7.61 -37.16
CA LEU A 17 22.62 6.52 -36.26
C LEU A 17 22.72 7.04 -34.81
N ARG A 18 22.20 6.26 -33.86
CA ARG A 18 22.25 6.51 -32.41
C ARG A 18 23.23 5.55 -31.73
N PRO A 19 24.55 5.80 -31.78
CA PRO A 19 25.55 4.88 -31.24
C PRO A 19 25.39 4.60 -29.74
N GLU A 20 24.88 5.58 -28.98
CA GLU A 20 24.60 5.44 -27.55
C GLU A 20 23.43 4.50 -27.26
N VAL A 21 22.40 4.46 -28.10
CA VAL A 21 21.28 3.51 -28.00
C VAL A 21 21.78 2.12 -28.43
N LEU A 22 22.52 2.04 -29.54
CA LEU A 22 23.13 0.80 -30.01
C LEU A 22 24.00 0.16 -28.92
N ALA A 23 24.79 0.94 -28.18
CA ALA A 23 25.64 0.44 -27.09
C ALA A 23 24.87 -0.26 -25.95
N LEU A 24 23.60 0.09 -25.73
CA LEU A 24 22.75 -0.53 -24.71
C LEU A 24 22.09 -1.84 -25.17
N VAL A 25 21.94 -2.05 -26.47
CA VAL A 25 21.36 -3.27 -27.03
C VAL A 25 22.29 -4.47 -26.73
N PRO A 26 21.80 -5.57 -26.12
CA PRO A 26 22.63 -6.71 -25.76
C PRO A 26 23.20 -7.43 -27.01
N TYR A 27 24.50 -7.73 -27.03
CA TYR A 27 25.16 -8.42 -28.16
C TYR A 27 24.60 -9.80 -28.47
N GLN A 28 24.07 -10.49 -27.46
CA GLN A 28 23.50 -11.82 -27.58
C GLN A 28 22.07 -11.82 -28.13
N ALA A 29 21.37 -10.68 -28.13
CA ALA A 29 19.98 -10.62 -28.59
C ALA A 29 19.92 -10.90 -30.10
N LYS A 30 19.04 -11.82 -30.50
CA LYS A 30 18.87 -12.29 -31.87
C LYS A 30 17.56 -11.89 -32.51
N ARG A 31 16.54 -11.56 -31.72
CA ARG A 31 15.25 -11.07 -32.19
C ARG A 31 14.96 -9.76 -31.50
N ILE A 32 14.90 -8.69 -32.27
CA ILE A 32 14.87 -7.31 -31.75
C ILE A 32 13.70 -6.57 -32.39
N LEU A 33 12.98 -5.79 -31.60
CA LEU A 33 11.91 -4.92 -32.09
C LEU A 33 12.29 -3.46 -31.82
N ASP A 34 12.32 -2.64 -32.87
CA ASP A 34 12.63 -1.22 -32.82
C ASP A 34 11.35 -0.39 -32.98
N ILE A 35 10.85 0.18 -31.88
CA ILE A 35 9.65 1.03 -31.88
C ILE A 35 10.08 2.47 -32.20
N GLY A 36 9.44 3.07 -33.21
CA GLY A 36 9.87 4.34 -33.78
C GLY A 36 11.14 4.17 -34.62
N CYS A 37 11.22 3.11 -35.43
CA CYS A 37 12.45 2.72 -36.12
C CYS A 37 12.93 3.74 -37.18
N GLY A 38 12.14 4.75 -37.52
CA GLY A 38 12.43 5.75 -38.55
C GLY A 38 12.72 5.08 -39.89
N ASN A 39 13.84 5.43 -40.52
CA ASN A 39 14.26 4.81 -41.79
C ASN A 39 14.96 3.44 -41.61
N GLY A 40 14.97 2.88 -40.40
CA GLY A 40 15.60 1.58 -40.10
C GLY A 40 17.13 1.64 -39.89
N THR A 41 17.71 2.84 -39.75
CA THR A 41 19.16 3.04 -39.63
C THR A 41 19.76 2.32 -38.41
N LEU A 42 19.10 2.41 -37.24
CA LEU A 42 19.55 1.73 -36.03
C LEU A 42 19.43 0.21 -36.17
N GLY A 43 18.28 -0.28 -36.63
CA GLY A 43 18.08 -1.71 -36.86
C GLY A 43 19.06 -2.30 -37.86
N HIS A 44 19.37 -1.61 -38.96
CA HIS A 44 20.40 -2.06 -39.91
C HIS A 44 21.78 -2.16 -39.26
N ALA A 45 22.19 -1.16 -38.47
CA ALA A 45 23.46 -1.19 -37.74
C ALA A 45 23.51 -2.31 -36.68
N ILE A 46 22.37 -2.66 -36.08
CA ILE A 46 22.27 -3.82 -35.18
C ILE A 46 22.54 -5.11 -35.98
N LYS A 47 21.89 -5.31 -37.14
CA LYS A 47 22.10 -6.49 -37.99
C LYS A 47 23.58 -6.66 -38.40
N ASP A 48 24.24 -5.55 -38.75
CA ASP A 48 25.67 -5.54 -39.07
C ASP A 48 26.55 -5.90 -37.87
N ARG A 49 26.21 -5.38 -36.67
CA ARG A 49 26.98 -5.61 -35.43
C ARG A 49 26.79 -7.02 -34.89
N GLN A 50 25.57 -7.52 -34.91
CA GLN A 50 25.18 -8.82 -34.40
C GLN A 50 24.21 -9.43 -35.40
N ASN A 51 24.55 -10.57 -35.99
CA ASN A 51 23.66 -11.32 -36.88
C ASN A 51 22.34 -11.63 -36.15
N ALA A 52 21.33 -10.80 -36.36
CA ALA A 52 20.07 -10.73 -35.64
C ALA A 52 18.95 -10.36 -36.62
N GLU A 53 17.75 -10.78 -36.28
CA GLU A 53 16.49 -10.37 -36.88
C GLU A 53 16.02 -9.09 -36.17
N VAL A 54 15.69 -8.07 -36.95
CA VAL A 54 15.23 -6.78 -36.44
C VAL A 54 13.94 -6.40 -37.15
N ASP A 55 12.87 -6.33 -36.36
CA ASP A 55 11.58 -5.82 -36.77
C ASP A 55 11.41 -4.37 -36.33
N GLY A 56 10.51 -3.64 -37.00
CA GLY A 56 10.26 -2.23 -36.75
C GLY A 56 8.77 -1.86 -36.64
N VAL A 57 8.48 -0.86 -35.82
CA VAL A 57 7.19 -0.15 -35.86
C VAL A 57 7.47 1.32 -36.14
N GLU A 58 6.79 1.89 -37.13
CA GLU A 58 6.97 3.29 -37.49
C GLU A 58 5.64 3.98 -37.83
N LEU A 59 5.41 5.12 -37.18
CA LEU A 59 4.20 5.91 -37.33
C LEU A 59 4.10 6.53 -38.74
N VAL A 60 5.22 7.04 -39.26
CA VAL A 60 5.26 7.72 -40.55
C VAL A 60 5.48 6.73 -41.68
N LYS A 61 4.42 6.50 -42.48
CA LYS A 61 4.42 5.52 -43.58
C LYS A 61 5.63 5.62 -44.52
N ALA A 62 6.04 6.84 -44.89
CA ALA A 62 7.18 7.04 -45.80
C ALA A 62 8.52 6.58 -45.18
N ALA A 63 8.70 6.75 -43.87
CA ALA A 63 9.88 6.26 -43.16
C ALA A 63 9.81 4.73 -42.98
N ALA A 64 8.64 4.20 -42.64
CA ALA A 64 8.37 2.77 -42.55
C ALA A 64 8.69 2.04 -43.88
N ASP A 65 8.34 2.63 -45.02
CA ASP A 65 8.64 2.07 -46.35
C ASP A 65 10.14 1.98 -46.64
N ILE A 66 10.92 2.94 -46.15
CA ILE A 66 12.38 2.90 -46.25
C ILE A 66 12.93 1.83 -45.29
N ALA A 67 12.46 1.80 -44.04
CA ALA A 67 12.88 0.82 -43.05
C ALA A 67 12.63 -0.63 -43.52
N ALA A 68 11.52 -0.88 -44.21
CA ALA A 68 11.18 -2.18 -44.78
C ALA A 68 12.18 -2.70 -45.84
N THR A 69 13.06 -1.83 -46.36
CA THR A 69 14.15 -2.25 -47.26
C THR A 69 15.38 -2.78 -46.52
N HIS A 70 15.44 -2.60 -45.19
CA HIS A 70 16.59 -2.93 -44.34
C HIS A 70 16.25 -3.89 -43.18
N LEU A 71 15.01 -3.84 -42.70
CA LEU A 71 14.49 -4.62 -41.57
C LEU A 71 13.71 -5.86 -42.03
N ASP A 72 13.50 -6.83 -41.14
CA ASP A 72 12.88 -8.13 -41.48
C ASP A 72 11.35 -8.03 -41.58
N GLN A 73 10.70 -7.37 -40.61
CA GLN A 73 9.30 -6.98 -40.68
C GLN A 73 9.09 -5.54 -40.21
N VAL A 74 8.20 -4.78 -40.88
CA VAL A 74 7.84 -3.41 -40.46
C VAL A 74 6.33 -3.23 -40.43
N TRP A 75 5.79 -2.82 -39.28
CA TRP A 75 4.41 -2.37 -39.14
C TRP A 75 4.34 -0.85 -39.21
N SER A 76 3.44 -0.32 -40.03
CA SER A 76 3.22 1.12 -40.12
C SER A 76 1.94 1.53 -39.39
N GLY A 77 2.06 2.50 -38.48
CA GLY A 77 0.96 3.06 -37.71
C GLY A 77 1.32 3.35 -36.24
N PRO A 78 0.38 3.88 -35.46
CA PRO A 78 0.54 4.06 -34.02
C PRO A 78 0.83 2.73 -33.32
N ILE A 79 1.75 2.74 -32.36
CA ILE A 79 2.13 1.51 -31.62
C ILE A 79 0.92 0.90 -30.90
N GLU A 80 0.04 1.74 -30.36
CA GLU A 80 -1.19 1.35 -29.68
C GLU A 80 -2.07 0.42 -30.53
N ASP A 81 -2.14 0.70 -31.84
CA ASP A 81 -2.98 0.02 -32.81
C ASP A 81 -2.33 -1.26 -33.34
N VAL A 82 -1.01 -1.26 -33.55
CA VAL A 82 -0.29 -2.38 -34.15
C VAL A 82 0.16 -3.43 -33.14
N LEU A 83 0.19 -3.12 -31.83
CA LEU A 83 0.60 -4.05 -30.76
C LEU A 83 -0.11 -5.41 -30.80
N GLY A 84 -1.36 -5.47 -31.27
CA GLY A 84 -2.11 -6.72 -31.41
C GLY A 84 -1.63 -7.64 -32.53
N LEU A 85 -0.86 -7.11 -33.49
CA LEU A 85 -0.29 -7.84 -34.63
C LEU A 85 1.11 -8.39 -34.33
N ILE A 86 1.74 -7.90 -33.27
CA ILE A 86 3.11 -8.24 -32.87
C ILE A 86 3.08 -9.50 -31.98
N PRO A 87 3.92 -10.52 -32.26
CA PRO A 87 3.89 -11.79 -31.53
C PRO A 87 4.33 -11.65 -30.07
N ASP A 88 3.67 -12.41 -29.19
CA ASP A 88 4.01 -12.49 -27.76
C ASP A 88 5.25 -13.36 -27.52
N SER A 89 6.00 -13.06 -26.45
CA SER A 89 7.15 -13.86 -25.99
C SER A 89 8.20 -14.15 -27.08
N HIS A 90 8.35 -13.24 -28.04
CA HIS A 90 9.17 -13.46 -29.22
C HIS A 90 10.52 -12.74 -29.14
N TYR A 91 10.53 -11.48 -28.71
CA TYR A 91 11.70 -10.62 -28.79
C TYR A 91 12.63 -10.75 -27.57
N GLU A 92 13.92 -10.71 -27.81
CA GLU A 92 14.96 -10.71 -26.76
C GLU A 92 15.36 -9.29 -26.37
N CYS A 93 15.11 -8.31 -27.23
CA CYS A 93 15.24 -6.90 -26.91
C CYS A 93 14.14 -6.08 -27.61
N ILE A 94 13.55 -5.12 -26.89
CA ILE A 94 12.69 -4.08 -27.48
C ILE A 94 13.38 -2.73 -27.27
N ILE A 95 13.32 -1.86 -28.26
CA ILE A 95 13.89 -0.52 -28.24
C ILE A 95 12.75 0.49 -28.35
N CYS A 96 12.72 1.47 -27.46
CA CYS A 96 11.85 2.65 -27.53
C CYS A 96 12.73 3.89 -27.39
N ALA A 97 13.38 4.29 -28.49
CA ALA A 97 14.26 5.44 -28.49
C ALA A 97 13.47 6.70 -28.85
N ASP A 98 13.19 7.55 -27.85
CA ASP A 98 12.46 8.82 -28.01
C ASP A 98 11.05 8.65 -28.60
N VAL A 99 10.30 7.71 -28.02
CA VAL A 99 8.90 7.39 -28.41
C VAL A 99 7.94 7.67 -27.26
N LEU A 100 8.30 7.28 -26.04
CA LEU A 100 7.39 7.19 -24.90
C LEU A 100 6.83 8.56 -24.47
N GLU A 101 7.58 9.63 -24.72
CA GLU A 101 7.20 11.01 -24.49
C GLU A 101 6.11 11.51 -25.45
N HIS A 102 5.95 10.87 -26.61
CA HIS A 102 4.91 11.19 -27.59
C HIS A 102 3.61 10.41 -27.37
N LEU A 103 3.61 9.40 -26.49
CA LEU A 103 2.46 8.54 -26.26
C LEU A 103 1.46 9.16 -25.28
N ASN A 104 0.17 8.88 -25.48
CA ASN A 104 -0.85 9.26 -24.52
C ASN A 104 -0.78 8.37 -23.26
N ASP A 105 -0.54 7.07 -23.41
CA ASP A 105 -0.38 6.15 -22.27
C ASP A 105 0.88 5.29 -22.42
N PRO A 106 2.07 5.83 -22.10
CA PRO A 106 3.30 5.05 -22.17
C PRO A 106 3.33 3.90 -21.16
N TRP A 107 2.58 3.97 -20.05
CA TRP A 107 2.52 2.88 -19.08
C TRP A 107 1.78 1.67 -19.65
N GLY A 108 0.59 1.87 -20.21
CA GLY A 108 -0.17 0.82 -20.87
C GLY A 108 0.58 0.20 -22.05
N VAL A 109 1.27 1.02 -22.84
CA VAL A 109 2.11 0.53 -23.95
C VAL A 109 3.28 -0.30 -23.46
N LEU A 110 4.03 0.16 -22.44
CA LEU A 110 5.14 -0.63 -21.88
C LEU A 110 4.68 -1.94 -21.25
N ASN A 111 3.53 -1.97 -20.56
CA ASN A 111 2.95 -3.20 -20.02
C ASN A 111 2.68 -4.22 -21.15
N ARG A 112 2.09 -3.78 -22.26
CA ARG A 112 1.84 -4.65 -23.42
C ARG A 112 3.11 -5.05 -24.15
N LEU A 113 4.12 -4.17 -24.23
CA LEU A 113 5.43 -4.51 -24.80
C LEU A 113 6.18 -5.53 -23.95
N ALA A 114 6.00 -5.54 -22.63
CA ALA A 114 6.57 -6.57 -21.76
C ALA A 114 6.07 -7.98 -22.13
N GLU A 115 4.84 -8.13 -22.60
CA GLU A 115 4.27 -9.40 -23.09
C GLU A 115 4.93 -9.88 -24.39
N LYS A 116 5.48 -8.96 -25.19
CA LYS A 116 6.19 -9.25 -26.45
C LYS A 116 7.62 -9.73 -26.23
N LEU A 117 8.20 -9.43 -25.06
CA LEU A 117 9.53 -9.89 -24.66
C LEU A 117 9.52 -11.34 -24.19
N THR A 118 10.60 -12.06 -24.50
CA THR A 118 10.94 -13.32 -23.84
C THR A 118 11.17 -13.12 -22.33
N PRO A 119 11.10 -14.16 -21.49
CA PRO A 119 11.27 -14.03 -20.04
C PRO A 119 12.62 -13.49 -19.56
N ALA A 120 13.65 -13.50 -20.42
CA ALA A 120 14.97 -12.94 -20.17
C ALA A 120 15.25 -11.69 -21.05
N GLY A 121 14.20 -11.16 -21.67
CA GLY A 121 14.29 -10.05 -22.60
C GLY A 121 14.53 -8.72 -21.89
N SER A 122 15.07 -7.76 -22.64
CA SER A 122 15.38 -6.42 -22.13
C SER A 122 14.68 -5.32 -22.93
N LEU A 123 14.38 -4.23 -22.26
CA LEU A 123 13.92 -2.98 -22.85
C LEU A 123 15.07 -1.97 -22.88
N VAL A 124 15.25 -1.29 -24.01
CA VAL A 124 16.15 -0.13 -24.14
C VAL A 124 15.30 1.11 -24.38
N ILE A 125 15.43 2.12 -23.53
CA ILE A 125 14.72 3.40 -23.66
C ILE A 125 15.67 4.59 -23.77
N SER A 126 15.18 5.65 -24.42
CA SER A 126 15.73 7.00 -24.36
C SER A 126 14.59 7.95 -24.01
N LEU A 127 14.78 8.79 -22.99
CA LEU A 127 13.78 9.77 -22.54
C LEU A 127 14.40 11.16 -22.36
N PRO A 128 13.75 12.24 -22.84
CA PRO A 128 14.17 13.61 -22.59
C PRO A 128 14.00 13.98 -21.11
N ASN A 129 14.98 14.71 -20.57
CA ASN A 129 14.97 15.16 -19.19
C ASN A 129 14.40 16.58 -19.08
N ILE A 130 13.17 16.73 -18.59
CA ILE A 130 12.57 18.05 -18.36
C ILE A 130 13.28 18.84 -17.24
N GLY A 131 14.06 18.16 -16.40
CA GLY A 131 14.91 18.76 -15.38
C GLY A 131 16.25 19.30 -15.90
N HIS A 132 16.49 19.31 -17.21
CA HIS A 132 17.72 19.84 -17.80
C HIS A 132 17.91 21.33 -17.49
N TRP A 133 19.17 21.77 -17.31
CA TRP A 133 19.50 23.12 -16.86
C TRP A 133 18.94 24.21 -17.78
N SER A 134 18.88 23.95 -19.10
CA SER A 134 18.38 24.92 -20.08
C SER A 134 16.91 25.22 -19.86
N ILE A 135 16.11 24.20 -19.51
CA ILE A 135 14.68 24.34 -19.26
C ILE A 135 14.44 25.06 -17.94
N ILE A 136 15.19 24.69 -16.89
CA ILE A 136 15.06 25.32 -15.58
C ILE A 136 15.45 26.81 -15.66
N ASP A 137 16.53 27.14 -16.38
CA ASP A 137 16.98 28.53 -16.58
C ASP A 137 15.97 29.34 -17.40
N GLU A 138 15.35 28.75 -18.42
CA GLU A 138 14.29 29.38 -19.20
C GLU A 138 13.03 29.64 -18.35
N LEU A 139 12.59 28.66 -17.57
CA LEU A 139 11.48 28.79 -16.63
C LEU A 139 11.73 29.87 -15.58
N GLN A 140 12.95 29.96 -15.03
CA GLN A 140 13.32 31.02 -14.08
C GLN A 140 13.23 32.42 -14.68
N LYS A 141 13.33 32.54 -16.01
CA LYS A 141 13.15 33.79 -16.77
C LYS A 141 11.70 34.04 -17.19
N GLY A 142 10.77 33.15 -16.82
CA GLY A 142 9.37 33.22 -17.20
C GLY A 142 9.12 32.86 -18.67
N GLN A 143 10.00 32.05 -19.26
CA GLN A 143 9.93 31.61 -20.66
C GLN A 143 9.56 30.12 -20.75
N TRP A 144 8.85 29.75 -21.82
CA TRP A 144 8.52 28.37 -22.17
C TRP A 144 8.32 28.26 -23.69
N SER A 145 9.41 27.95 -24.40
CA SER A 145 9.46 28.05 -25.85
C SER A 145 9.45 26.65 -26.47
N TYR A 146 8.31 26.26 -27.04
CA TYR A 146 8.21 25.03 -27.82
C TYR A 146 9.13 25.07 -29.04
N SER A 147 9.73 23.93 -29.36
CA SER A 147 10.61 23.74 -30.51
C SER A 147 10.05 22.67 -31.45
N LYS A 148 10.68 22.53 -32.63
CA LYS A 148 10.36 21.47 -33.59
C LYS A 148 11.09 20.15 -33.29
N ASP A 149 12.03 20.18 -32.34
CA ASP A 149 12.87 19.08 -31.89
C ASP A 149 13.38 19.32 -30.46
N GLY A 150 13.90 18.29 -29.78
CA GLY A 150 14.51 18.41 -28.45
C GLY A 150 13.52 18.29 -27.28
N ILE A 151 13.93 18.65 -26.06
CA ILE A 151 13.15 18.40 -24.82
C ILE A 151 11.74 19.05 -24.86
N LEU A 152 11.61 20.24 -25.46
CA LEU A 152 10.34 20.97 -25.61
C LEU A 152 9.76 20.83 -27.03
N ASP A 153 10.03 19.71 -27.71
CA ASP A 153 9.33 19.37 -28.95
C ASP A 153 7.81 19.51 -28.76
N ILE A 154 7.18 20.23 -29.68
CA ILE A 154 5.74 20.52 -29.64
C ILE A 154 4.85 19.26 -29.66
N THR A 155 5.41 18.11 -30.05
CA THR A 155 4.72 16.82 -30.11
C THR A 155 4.85 15.99 -28.82
N HIS A 156 5.66 16.41 -27.84
CA HIS A 156 5.74 15.73 -26.55
C HIS A 156 4.45 15.90 -25.74
N LEU A 157 3.88 14.78 -25.29
CA LEU A 157 2.71 14.71 -24.41
C LEU A 157 3.10 14.41 -22.96
N ARG A 158 4.29 13.86 -22.72
CA ARG A 158 4.78 13.44 -21.41
C ARG A 158 6.19 13.96 -21.17
N PHE A 159 6.49 14.29 -19.92
CA PHE A 159 7.76 14.87 -19.52
C PHE A 159 8.34 14.07 -18.35
N PHE A 160 9.64 13.76 -18.42
CA PHE A 160 10.28 12.86 -17.47
C PHE A 160 11.45 13.51 -16.73
N THR A 161 11.60 13.08 -15.48
CA THR A 161 12.80 13.25 -14.65
C THR A 161 13.41 11.87 -14.45
N ARG A 162 14.61 11.77 -13.87
CA ARG A 162 15.20 10.46 -13.55
C ARG A 162 14.30 9.65 -12.62
N GLN A 163 13.68 10.31 -11.64
CA GLN A 163 12.75 9.65 -10.73
C GLN A 163 11.53 9.11 -11.46
N SER A 164 10.83 9.94 -12.25
CA SER A 164 9.63 9.48 -12.95
C SER A 164 9.93 8.46 -14.07
N MET A 165 11.11 8.48 -14.68
CA MET A 165 11.57 7.38 -15.55
C MET A 165 11.72 6.07 -14.76
N ARG A 166 12.34 6.11 -13.57
CA ARG A 166 12.50 4.90 -12.74
C ARG A 166 11.16 4.35 -12.29
N GLU A 167 10.23 5.22 -11.93
CA GLU A 167 8.86 4.87 -11.58
C GLU A 167 8.13 4.25 -12.78
N LEU A 168 8.22 4.85 -13.98
CA LEU A 168 7.68 4.30 -15.22
C LEU A 168 8.19 2.88 -15.46
N LEU A 169 9.50 2.66 -15.44
CA LEU A 169 10.10 1.34 -15.65
C LEU A 169 9.64 0.33 -14.57
N TRP A 170 9.71 0.71 -13.29
CA TRP A 170 9.38 -0.19 -12.19
C TRP A 170 7.91 -0.62 -12.21
N THR A 171 7.00 0.34 -12.39
CA THR A 171 5.56 0.09 -12.42
C THR A 171 5.09 -0.65 -13.67
N THR A 172 5.95 -0.75 -14.70
CA THR A 172 5.68 -1.50 -15.94
C THR A 172 6.48 -2.79 -16.05
N GLY A 173 7.05 -3.26 -14.94
CA GLY A 173 7.71 -4.57 -14.85
C GLY A 173 9.14 -4.61 -15.41
N PHE A 174 9.84 -3.49 -15.40
CA PHE A 174 11.22 -3.37 -15.84
C PHE A 174 12.12 -2.90 -14.69
N LYS A 175 13.29 -3.54 -14.54
CA LYS A 175 14.33 -3.09 -13.60
C LYS A 175 15.53 -2.54 -14.35
N PRO A 176 15.92 -1.28 -14.11
CA PRO A 176 17.12 -0.71 -14.72
C PRO A 176 18.37 -1.54 -14.39
N MET A 177 19.12 -1.93 -15.41
CA MET A 177 20.37 -2.72 -15.28
C MET A 177 21.60 -1.92 -15.68
N ALA A 178 21.46 -1.08 -16.70
CA ALA A 178 22.49 -0.14 -17.12
C ALA A 178 21.82 1.17 -17.49
N SER A 179 22.40 2.29 -17.06
CA SER A 179 21.95 3.62 -17.47
C SER A 179 23.16 4.42 -17.90
N THR A 180 23.02 5.13 -19.02
CA THR A 180 23.96 6.16 -19.44
C THR A 180 23.17 7.41 -19.75
N ASP A 181 23.77 8.56 -19.52
CA ASP A 181 23.11 9.83 -19.78
C ASP A 181 23.76 10.48 -21.00
N ARG A 182 22.96 11.07 -21.87
CA ARG A 182 23.48 11.99 -22.88
C ARG A 182 23.67 13.34 -22.21
N LEU A 183 24.91 13.69 -21.91
CA LEU A 183 25.23 14.93 -21.21
C LEU A 183 25.33 16.11 -22.19
N ILE A 184 24.67 17.22 -21.87
CA ILE A 184 24.85 18.50 -22.58
C ILE A 184 25.12 19.58 -21.54
N ALA A 185 26.40 19.88 -21.34
CA ALA A 185 26.84 20.93 -20.43
C ALA A 185 26.62 22.33 -21.06
N PRO A 186 26.37 23.37 -20.24
CA PRO A 186 26.30 24.74 -20.72
C PRO A 186 27.65 25.21 -21.29
N GLU A 187 27.64 25.85 -22.46
CA GLU A 187 28.85 26.45 -23.05
C GLU A 187 29.42 27.59 -22.17
N LYS A 188 28.54 28.29 -21.44
CA LYS A 188 28.91 29.34 -20.47
C LYS A 188 28.20 29.11 -19.14
N ASN A 189 28.98 28.97 -18.08
CA ASN A 189 28.45 28.70 -16.75
C ASN A 189 28.12 30.02 -16.02
N THR A 190 26.87 30.48 -16.12
CA THR A 190 26.40 31.65 -15.36
C THR A 190 26.18 31.28 -13.89
N ARG A 191 26.13 32.27 -12.98
CA ARG A 191 25.82 32.02 -11.56
C ARG A 191 24.48 31.29 -11.36
N SER A 192 23.49 31.52 -12.23
CA SER A 192 22.19 30.85 -12.15
C SER A 192 22.32 29.37 -12.51
N ILE A 193 22.95 29.07 -13.65
CA ILE A 193 23.14 27.71 -14.13
C ILE A 193 24.02 26.90 -13.17
N SER A 194 25.08 27.50 -12.63
CA SER A 194 25.93 26.86 -11.60
C SER A 194 25.12 26.47 -10.36
N ARG A 195 24.15 27.29 -9.95
CA ARG A 195 23.28 26.98 -8.80
C ARG A 195 22.34 25.82 -9.13
N ILE A 196 21.74 25.82 -10.33
CA ILE A 196 20.87 24.74 -10.81
C ILE A 196 21.61 23.41 -10.77
N ILE A 197 22.77 23.32 -11.42
CA ILE A 197 23.58 22.10 -11.49
C ILE A 197 24.02 21.63 -10.10
N LYS A 198 24.40 22.56 -9.21
CA LYS A 198 24.79 22.21 -7.84
C LYS A 198 23.61 21.66 -7.02
N SER A 199 22.40 22.18 -7.23
CA SER A 199 21.19 21.72 -6.54
C SER A 199 20.60 20.43 -7.12
N ASN A 200 20.81 20.20 -8.41
CA ASN A 200 20.30 19.04 -9.13
C ASN A 200 21.36 18.53 -10.11
N PRO A 201 22.19 17.55 -9.71
CA PRO A 201 23.21 16.98 -10.57
C PRO A 201 22.67 16.37 -11.87
N ASP A 202 21.42 15.90 -11.89
CA ASP A 202 20.79 15.36 -13.10
C ASP A 202 20.50 16.43 -14.15
N SER A 203 20.59 17.73 -13.81
CA SER A 203 20.27 18.80 -14.76
C SER A 203 21.26 18.91 -15.93
N VAL A 204 22.40 18.22 -15.91
CA VAL A 204 23.33 18.16 -17.05
C VAL A 204 23.02 17.01 -18.02
N ALA A 205 22.20 16.05 -17.60
CA ALA A 205 21.70 15.00 -18.48
C ALA A 205 20.59 15.58 -19.36
N TYR A 206 20.82 15.61 -20.66
CA TYR A 206 19.83 16.03 -21.65
C TYR A 206 18.79 14.94 -21.90
N GLN A 207 19.25 13.70 -22.00
CA GLN A 207 18.43 12.50 -22.11
C GLN A 207 18.94 11.43 -21.15
N PHE A 208 18.01 10.67 -20.59
CA PHE A 208 18.30 9.45 -19.84
C PHE A 208 18.17 8.26 -20.78
N LEU A 209 19.22 7.46 -20.89
CA LEU A 209 19.18 6.20 -21.62
C LEU A 209 19.31 5.06 -20.61
N ALA A 210 18.45 4.06 -20.74
CA ALA A 210 18.46 2.92 -19.85
C ALA A 210 18.22 1.62 -20.62
N ARG A 211 19.01 0.61 -20.28
CA ARG A 211 18.61 -0.79 -20.46
C ARG A 211 18.00 -1.28 -19.17
N ALA A 212 16.79 -1.81 -19.26
CA ALA A 212 16.10 -2.45 -18.17
C ALA A 212 15.77 -3.89 -18.56
N ASP A 213 16.10 -4.84 -17.71
CA ASP A 213 15.68 -6.22 -17.95
C ASP A 213 14.24 -6.37 -17.45
N THR A 214 13.49 -7.26 -18.10
CA THR A 214 12.18 -7.66 -17.62
C THR A 214 12.31 -8.21 -16.20
N VAL A 215 11.68 -7.55 -15.24
CA VAL A 215 11.38 -8.13 -13.94
C VAL A 215 9.95 -8.56 -14.05
N ARG A 216 9.77 -9.75 -14.63
CA ARG A 216 8.47 -10.35 -14.96
C ARG A 216 7.28 -9.64 -14.28
N PRO A 217 6.51 -8.80 -14.97
CA PRO A 217 5.11 -8.62 -14.64
C PRO A 217 4.35 -9.77 -15.33
N ASN A 218 4.65 -11.00 -14.96
CA ASN A 218 3.78 -12.13 -15.31
C ASN A 218 3.49 -13.04 -14.12
N THR A 219 3.89 -12.60 -12.93
CA THR A 219 3.36 -13.10 -11.67
C THR A 219 2.89 -11.88 -10.93
N LYS A 220 1.57 -11.72 -10.82
CA LYS A 220 0.96 -10.81 -9.85
C LYS A 220 1.69 -10.92 -8.50
N PRO A 221 1.92 -9.83 -7.73
CA PRO A 221 2.65 -9.90 -6.47
C PRO A 221 2.17 -11.04 -5.56
N THR A 222 3.10 -11.72 -4.90
CA THR A 222 2.76 -12.83 -4.01
C THR A 222 2.12 -12.34 -2.72
N VAL A 223 0.97 -12.90 -2.36
CA VAL A 223 0.23 -12.55 -1.13
C VAL A 223 0.16 -13.75 -0.19
N LEU A 224 0.68 -13.61 1.03
CA LEU A 224 0.39 -14.56 2.10
C LEU A 224 -0.83 -14.10 2.89
N ILE A 225 -1.88 -14.90 2.92
CA ILE A 225 -3.07 -14.67 3.76
C ILE A 225 -2.85 -15.40 5.09
N VAL A 226 -2.64 -14.65 6.16
CA VAL A 226 -2.49 -15.17 7.51
C VAL A 226 -3.84 -15.11 8.22
N VAL A 227 -4.37 -16.29 8.56
CA VAL A 227 -5.60 -16.42 9.35
C VAL A 227 -5.22 -16.96 10.73
N LEU A 228 -5.40 -16.13 11.74
CA LEU A 228 -5.12 -16.50 13.13
C LEU A 228 -6.33 -17.23 13.73
N ASN A 229 -6.13 -18.48 14.15
CA ASN A 229 -7.14 -19.30 14.82
C ASN A 229 -6.88 -19.35 16.34
N TRP A 230 -7.92 -19.16 17.15
CA TRP A 230 -7.89 -19.47 18.57
C TRP A 230 -9.29 -19.87 19.06
N ASN A 231 -9.46 -21.15 19.38
CA ASN A 231 -10.72 -21.72 19.87
C ASN A 231 -11.97 -21.34 19.03
N GLY A 232 -11.88 -21.46 17.70
CA GLY A 232 -12.87 -20.89 16.79
C GLY A 232 -13.08 -21.66 15.49
N ALA A 233 -13.12 -23.00 15.55
CA ALA A 233 -13.19 -23.87 14.36
C ALA A 233 -14.25 -23.43 13.34
N ALA A 234 -15.50 -23.18 13.79
CA ALA A 234 -16.62 -22.87 12.91
C ALA A 234 -16.41 -21.58 12.10
N ASP A 235 -15.92 -20.52 12.75
CA ASP A 235 -15.63 -19.25 12.08
C ASP A 235 -14.46 -19.43 11.11
N THR A 236 -13.37 -20.11 11.53
CA THR A 236 -12.20 -20.38 10.67
C THR A 236 -12.55 -21.20 9.43
N LEU A 237 -13.37 -22.25 9.55
CA LEU A 237 -13.82 -23.06 8.42
C LEU A 237 -14.69 -22.23 7.45
N ALA A 238 -15.56 -21.35 7.95
CA ALA A 238 -16.35 -20.46 7.10
C ALA A 238 -15.48 -19.43 6.35
N CYS A 239 -14.45 -18.89 7.01
CA CYS A 239 -13.46 -18.01 6.39
C CYS A 239 -12.71 -18.75 5.27
N LEU A 240 -12.17 -19.94 5.56
CA LEU A 240 -11.48 -20.78 4.58
C LEU A 240 -12.35 -21.13 3.37
N ALA A 241 -13.63 -21.45 3.58
CA ALA A 241 -14.58 -21.69 2.49
C ALA A 241 -14.72 -20.48 1.55
N SER A 242 -14.63 -19.25 2.08
CA SER A 242 -14.62 -18.05 1.24
C SER A 242 -13.30 -17.85 0.50
N LEU A 243 -12.16 -18.17 1.14
CA LEU A 243 -10.82 -18.05 0.55
C LEU A 243 -10.54 -19.08 -0.56
N GLN A 244 -11.20 -20.23 -0.57
CA GLN A 244 -11.09 -21.19 -1.69
C GLN A 244 -11.65 -20.67 -3.02
N ARG A 245 -12.41 -19.56 -2.99
CA ARG A 245 -13.06 -18.97 -4.18
C ARG A 245 -12.31 -17.77 -4.74
N LEU A 246 -11.08 -17.53 -4.31
CA LEU A 246 -10.33 -16.36 -4.73
C LEU A 246 -9.92 -16.42 -6.20
N SER A 247 -10.06 -15.29 -6.89
CA SER A 247 -9.67 -15.14 -8.29
C SER A 247 -8.23 -14.66 -8.47
N TYR A 248 -7.58 -14.18 -7.40
CA TYR A 248 -6.20 -13.74 -7.46
C TYR A 248 -5.27 -14.96 -7.51
N PRO A 249 -4.40 -15.13 -8.52
CA PRO A 249 -3.69 -16.39 -8.74
C PRO A 249 -2.50 -16.61 -7.79
N ASN A 250 -1.88 -15.53 -7.29
CA ASN A 250 -0.60 -15.61 -6.59
C ASN A 250 -0.75 -15.40 -5.08
N HIS A 251 -1.48 -16.30 -4.44
CA HIS A 251 -1.66 -16.27 -3.00
C HIS A 251 -1.43 -17.63 -2.36
N GLU A 252 -1.02 -17.61 -1.10
CA GLU A 252 -1.01 -18.78 -0.21
C GLU A 252 -1.81 -18.46 1.05
N ILE A 253 -2.43 -19.49 1.63
CA ILE A 253 -3.16 -19.38 2.89
C ILE A 253 -2.34 -20.07 3.98
N LEU A 254 -2.10 -19.35 5.08
CA LEU A 254 -1.47 -19.87 6.28
C LEU A 254 -2.43 -19.72 7.46
N ILE A 255 -2.79 -20.84 8.06
CA ILE A 255 -3.41 -20.86 9.37
C ILE A 255 -2.33 -20.77 10.44
N VAL A 256 -2.47 -19.82 11.35
CA VAL A 256 -1.69 -19.81 12.59
C VAL A 256 -2.61 -20.24 13.72
N ASP A 257 -2.43 -21.44 14.25
CA ASP A 257 -3.14 -21.85 15.47
C ASP A 257 -2.43 -21.29 16.71
N ASN A 258 -3.18 -20.57 17.54
CA ASN A 258 -2.63 -19.87 18.69
C ASN A 258 -2.75 -20.70 19.99
N ALA A 259 -2.36 -21.97 19.92
CA ALA A 259 -2.50 -22.97 20.98
C ALA A 259 -3.95 -23.21 21.40
N SER A 260 -4.81 -23.52 20.43
CA SER A 260 -6.22 -23.85 20.69
C SER A 260 -6.36 -25.15 21.49
N LYS A 261 -7.47 -25.27 22.23
CA LYS A 261 -7.77 -26.41 23.11
C LYS A 261 -9.16 -27.01 22.87
N ASP A 262 -9.86 -26.53 21.85
CA ASP A 262 -11.25 -26.89 21.51
C ASP A 262 -11.35 -27.94 20.39
N GLY A 263 -10.22 -28.48 19.93
CA GLY A 263 -10.18 -29.38 18.78
C GLY A 263 -10.26 -28.66 17.42
N SER A 264 -10.11 -27.33 17.39
CA SER A 264 -10.12 -26.57 16.13
C SER A 264 -8.96 -26.91 15.18
N PRO A 265 -7.71 -27.17 15.63
CA PRO A 265 -6.63 -27.54 14.71
C PRO A 265 -6.94 -28.83 13.95
N GLU A 266 -7.48 -29.84 14.63
CA GLU A 266 -7.84 -31.12 14.03
C GLU A 266 -8.96 -30.94 13.01
N GLN A 267 -10.03 -30.22 13.35
CA GLN A 267 -11.15 -29.94 12.44
C GLN A 267 -10.72 -29.14 11.20
N ILE A 268 -9.83 -28.16 11.36
CA ILE A 268 -9.30 -27.37 10.24
C ILE A 268 -8.46 -28.28 9.32
N ASN A 269 -7.58 -29.10 9.89
CA ASN A 269 -6.73 -30.01 9.12
C ASN A 269 -7.54 -31.10 8.39
N GLU A 270 -8.62 -31.59 9.00
CA GLU A 270 -9.55 -32.53 8.36
C GLU A 270 -10.33 -31.89 7.20
N GLY A 271 -10.79 -30.64 7.36
CA GLY A 271 -11.57 -29.93 6.33
C GLY A 271 -10.73 -29.34 5.19
N TYR A 272 -9.48 -28.99 5.46
CA TYR A 272 -8.58 -28.30 4.53
C TYR A 272 -7.13 -28.83 4.63
N PRO A 273 -6.89 -30.10 4.26
CA PRO A 273 -5.58 -30.75 4.43
C PRO A 273 -4.45 -30.11 3.61
N ASP A 274 -4.79 -29.39 2.53
CA ASP A 274 -3.81 -28.72 1.66
C ASP A 274 -3.43 -27.32 2.15
N VAL A 275 -4.09 -26.79 3.19
CA VAL A 275 -3.78 -25.47 3.75
C VAL A 275 -2.67 -25.61 4.80
N HIS A 276 -1.63 -24.80 4.68
CA HIS A 276 -0.53 -24.81 5.64
C HIS A 276 -1.00 -24.32 7.00
N MET A 277 -0.70 -25.08 8.07
CA MET A 277 -0.93 -24.67 9.45
C MET A 277 0.37 -24.63 10.27
N VAL A 278 0.55 -23.57 11.04
CA VAL A 278 1.63 -23.43 12.04
C VAL A 278 1.00 -23.23 13.41
N SER A 279 1.40 -24.03 14.40
CA SER A 279 0.88 -23.94 15.77
C SER A 279 1.88 -23.25 16.70
N ASN A 280 1.44 -22.21 17.40
CA ASN A 280 2.19 -21.62 18.51
C ASN A 280 2.12 -22.53 19.75
N SER A 281 3.15 -22.48 20.59
CA SER A 281 3.19 -23.25 21.86
C SER A 281 2.30 -22.67 22.96
N ALA A 282 1.85 -21.42 22.81
CA ALA A 282 0.97 -20.71 23.73
C ALA A 282 0.12 -19.69 22.95
N ASN A 283 -0.96 -19.20 23.56
CA ASN A 283 -1.72 -18.08 23.01
C ASN A 283 -0.88 -16.80 23.13
N LEU A 284 -0.36 -16.32 21.99
CA LEU A 284 0.47 -15.11 21.90
C LEU A 284 -0.35 -13.83 21.67
N GLY A 285 -1.68 -13.91 21.83
CA GLY A 285 -2.59 -12.84 21.48
C GLY A 285 -2.68 -12.64 19.97
N TYR A 286 -3.40 -11.60 19.57
CA TYR A 286 -3.52 -11.19 18.17
C TYR A 286 -2.17 -10.73 17.61
N ALA A 287 -1.45 -9.86 18.32
CA ALA A 287 -0.18 -9.30 17.86
C ALA A 287 0.89 -10.39 17.69
N GLY A 288 1.12 -11.21 18.72
CA GLY A 288 2.13 -12.26 18.68
C GLY A 288 1.75 -13.41 17.75
N GLY A 289 0.46 -13.77 17.68
CA GLY A 289 -0.08 -14.77 16.78
C GLY A 289 0.13 -14.40 15.32
N ASN A 290 -0.32 -13.22 14.91
CA ASN A 290 -0.10 -12.72 13.55
C ASN A 290 1.39 -12.53 13.24
N ASN A 291 2.21 -12.14 14.23
CA ASN A 291 3.65 -12.05 14.04
C ASN A 291 4.31 -13.39 13.66
N THR A 292 3.74 -14.54 14.05
CA THR A 292 4.20 -15.85 13.58
C THR A 292 3.98 -16.00 12.08
N GLY A 293 2.80 -15.63 11.58
CA GLY A 293 2.54 -15.61 10.13
C GLY A 293 3.35 -14.56 9.38
N ILE A 294 3.56 -13.38 9.97
CA ILE A 294 4.42 -12.34 9.39
C ILE A 294 5.84 -12.87 9.19
N ARG A 295 6.42 -13.49 10.23
CA ARG A 295 7.77 -14.07 10.16
C ARG A 295 7.86 -15.13 9.05
N PHE A 296 6.88 -16.04 9.00
CA PHE A 296 6.79 -17.03 7.92
C PHE A 296 6.78 -16.38 6.52
N GLY A 297 5.95 -15.35 6.32
CA GLY A 297 5.86 -14.65 5.04
C GLY A 297 7.14 -13.91 4.65
N LEU A 298 7.82 -13.29 5.63
CA LEU A 298 9.10 -12.62 5.40
C LEU A 298 10.20 -13.60 5.01
N ASP A 299 10.28 -14.75 5.69
CA ASP A 299 11.27 -15.81 5.45
C ASP A 299 11.07 -16.48 4.08
N LYS A 300 9.82 -16.61 3.65
CA LYS A 300 9.43 -17.14 2.33
C LYS A 300 9.54 -16.13 1.19
N GLY A 301 9.75 -14.85 1.51
CA GLY A 301 9.96 -13.80 0.51
C GLY A 301 8.69 -13.31 -0.18
N PHE A 302 7.52 -13.36 0.48
CA PHE A 302 6.29 -12.80 -0.06
C PHE A 302 6.40 -11.27 -0.27
N ASP A 303 5.68 -10.75 -1.26
CA ASP A 303 5.60 -9.31 -1.53
C ASP A 303 4.66 -8.62 -0.54
N TYR A 304 3.55 -9.29 -0.23
CA TYR A 304 2.50 -8.82 0.66
C TYR A 304 2.10 -9.87 1.68
N ILE A 305 1.73 -9.40 2.88
CA ILE A 305 1.16 -10.23 3.94
C ILE A 305 -0.18 -9.61 4.33
N LEU A 306 -1.26 -10.36 4.15
CA LEU A 306 -2.61 -9.99 4.59
C LEU A 306 -2.90 -10.65 5.93
N LEU A 307 -3.09 -9.86 6.97
CA LEU A 307 -3.65 -10.32 8.24
C LEU A 307 -5.18 -10.32 8.10
N LEU A 308 -5.80 -11.48 8.22
CA LEU A 308 -7.25 -11.64 8.07
C LEU A 308 -7.83 -12.32 9.31
N ASN A 309 -8.83 -11.69 9.91
CA ASN A 309 -9.53 -12.31 11.03
C ASN A 309 -10.28 -13.57 10.59
N ASN A 310 -10.31 -14.59 11.44
CA ASN A 310 -10.99 -15.85 11.14
C ASN A 310 -12.52 -15.75 11.15
N ASP A 311 -13.11 -14.70 11.74
CA ASP A 311 -14.55 -14.39 11.71
C ASP A 311 -14.94 -13.45 10.55
N THR A 312 -14.25 -13.61 9.41
CA THR A 312 -14.52 -12.90 8.16
C THR A 312 -15.01 -13.85 7.05
N THR A 313 -15.75 -13.30 6.09
CA THR A 313 -15.90 -13.89 4.76
C THR A 313 -15.53 -12.83 3.71
N VAL A 314 -14.95 -13.26 2.59
CA VAL A 314 -14.40 -12.33 1.58
C VAL A 314 -15.03 -12.51 0.20
N ALA A 315 -15.03 -11.44 -0.61
CA ALA A 315 -15.42 -11.53 -2.01
C ALA A 315 -14.33 -12.24 -2.84
N PRO A 316 -14.67 -12.99 -3.91
CA PRO A 316 -13.70 -13.70 -4.76
C PRO A 316 -12.55 -12.82 -5.27
N ASN A 317 -12.82 -11.57 -5.58
CA ASN A 317 -11.86 -10.63 -6.15
C ASN A 317 -11.17 -9.73 -5.11
N PHE A 318 -11.38 -9.91 -3.80
CA PHE A 318 -11.00 -8.90 -2.80
C PHE A 318 -9.49 -8.61 -2.72
N LEU A 319 -8.62 -9.55 -3.10
CA LEU A 319 -7.17 -9.31 -3.11
C LEU A 319 -6.72 -8.35 -4.21
N GLU A 320 -7.35 -8.42 -5.39
CA GLU A 320 -6.90 -7.65 -6.56
C GLU A 320 -6.87 -6.14 -6.28
N PRO A 321 -7.96 -5.51 -5.78
CA PRO A 321 -7.95 -4.07 -5.54
C PRO A 321 -7.00 -3.64 -4.42
N LEU A 322 -6.67 -4.53 -3.48
CA LEU A 322 -5.69 -4.23 -2.42
C LEU A 322 -4.28 -4.17 -3.00
N VAL A 323 -3.92 -5.14 -3.84
CA VAL A 323 -2.63 -5.17 -4.51
C VAL A 323 -2.52 -4.00 -5.49
N GLU A 324 -3.55 -3.76 -6.31
CA GLU A 324 -3.58 -2.61 -7.22
C GLU A 324 -3.39 -1.28 -6.48
N ALA A 325 -4.05 -1.10 -5.33
CA ALA A 325 -3.91 0.12 -4.54
C ALA A 325 -2.49 0.32 -4.00
N LEU A 326 -1.84 -0.76 -3.54
CA LEU A 326 -0.46 -0.70 -3.04
C LEU A 326 0.54 -0.49 -4.17
N GLU A 327 0.41 -1.21 -5.29
CA GLU A 327 1.30 -1.05 -6.45
C GLU A 327 1.19 0.34 -7.10
N ALA A 328 -0.02 0.92 -7.14
CA ALA A 328 -0.23 2.28 -7.66
C ALA A 328 0.38 3.38 -6.77
N VAL A 329 0.66 3.09 -5.50
CA VAL A 329 1.21 4.05 -4.54
C VAL A 329 2.44 3.44 -3.85
N PRO A 330 3.64 3.55 -4.43
CA PRO A 330 4.85 2.94 -3.87
C PRO A 330 5.21 3.40 -2.44
N SER A 331 4.74 4.58 -2.03
CA SER A 331 4.90 5.09 -0.65
C SER A 331 3.86 4.55 0.33
N ALA A 332 2.93 3.69 -0.08
CA ALA A 332 1.99 3.03 0.81
C ALA A 332 2.58 1.74 1.41
N ALA A 333 2.49 1.64 2.74
CA ALA A 333 2.94 0.47 3.49
C ALA A 333 1.81 -0.53 3.78
N ALA A 334 0.56 -0.06 3.78
CA ALA A 334 -0.60 -0.89 4.09
C ALA A 334 -1.85 -0.48 3.32
N ALA A 335 -2.73 -1.45 3.10
CA ALA A 335 -4.06 -1.23 2.56
C ALA A 335 -5.08 -2.10 3.29
N GLN A 336 -6.32 -1.61 3.39
CA GLN A 336 -7.45 -2.38 3.92
C GLN A 336 -8.63 -2.36 2.94
N PRO A 337 -9.52 -3.36 3.01
CA PRO A 337 -10.73 -3.41 2.21
C PRO A 337 -11.83 -2.52 2.81
N LYS A 338 -12.95 -2.48 2.12
CA LYS A 338 -14.25 -2.06 2.66
C LYS A 338 -14.81 -3.18 3.52
N LEU A 339 -15.10 -2.84 4.78
CA LEU A 339 -15.56 -3.79 5.79
C LEU A 339 -17.05 -3.60 6.04
N TYR A 340 -17.81 -4.66 5.87
CA TYR A 340 -19.25 -4.73 6.13
C TYR A 340 -19.54 -5.56 7.38
N TYR A 341 -20.72 -5.35 7.97
CA TYR A 341 -21.26 -6.29 8.94
C TYR A 341 -21.73 -7.57 8.23
N GLN A 342 -21.39 -8.74 8.77
CA GLN A 342 -21.86 -10.02 8.20
C GLN A 342 -23.38 -10.20 8.29
N GLN A 343 -24.01 -9.59 9.30
CA GLN A 343 -25.47 -9.68 9.51
C GLN A 343 -26.28 -8.67 8.68
N ASP A 344 -25.65 -7.60 8.20
CA ASP A 344 -26.26 -6.58 7.32
C ASP A 344 -25.24 -6.23 6.21
N PRO A 345 -25.22 -7.01 5.11
CA PRO A 345 -24.16 -6.99 4.10
C PRO A 345 -23.93 -5.65 3.39
N ASP A 346 -24.86 -4.70 3.50
CA ASP A 346 -24.78 -3.36 2.89
C ASP A 346 -24.46 -2.27 3.92
N VAL A 347 -24.26 -2.61 5.19
CA VAL A 347 -23.88 -1.67 6.24
C VAL A 347 -22.40 -1.79 6.55
N LEU A 348 -21.70 -0.67 6.43
CA LEU A 348 -20.28 -0.56 6.71
C LEU A 348 -20.02 -0.75 8.20
N TRP A 349 -19.12 -1.67 8.52
CA TRP A 349 -18.42 -1.67 9.80
C TRP A 349 -17.52 -0.44 9.87
N CYS A 350 -16.62 -0.28 8.90
CA CYS A 350 -15.83 0.94 8.72
C CYS A 350 -15.12 0.96 7.35
N THR A 351 -14.56 2.12 7.02
CA THR A 351 -13.67 2.34 5.87
C THR A 351 -12.26 2.77 6.32
N GLY A 352 -11.96 2.59 7.61
CA GLY A 352 -10.71 2.99 8.27
C GLY A 352 -10.95 3.53 9.66
N ALA A 353 -9.86 3.94 10.30
CA ALA A 353 -9.91 4.65 11.56
C ALA A 353 -8.92 5.82 11.56
N SER A 354 -9.13 6.71 12.52
CA SER A 354 -8.28 7.85 12.81
C SER A 354 -8.21 8.09 14.31
N PHE A 355 -7.20 8.85 14.75
CA PHE A 355 -7.14 9.30 16.12
C PHE A 355 -7.62 10.75 16.22
N ASP A 356 -8.73 10.96 16.92
CA ASP A 356 -9.28 12.28 17.18
C ASP A 356 -8.49 12.97 18.30
N MET A 357 -7.69 13.96 17.92
CA MET A 357 -6.85 14.72 18.83
C MET A 357 -7.64 15.60 19.82
N ALA A 358 -8.89 15.96 19.51
CA ALA A 358 -9.71 16.78 20.40
C ALA A 358 -10.29 15.94 21.56
N ASN A 359 -10.75 14.73 21.24
CA ASN A 359 -11.34 13.82 22.22
C ASN A 359 -10.35 12.79 22.80
N LEU A 360 -9.13 12.72 22.23
CA LEU A 360 -8.09 11.74 22.57
C LEU A 360 -8.66 10.31 22.50
N ASP A 361 -9.27 9.98 21.38
CA ASP A 361 -9.91 8.68 21.17
C ASP A 361 -9.81 8.22 19.71
N PHE A 362 -9.96 6.93 19.49
CA PHE A 362 -10.01 6.36 18.16
C PHE A 362 -11.42 6.46 17.58
N VAL A 363 -11.51 6.84 16.31
CA VAL A 363 -12.78 7.02 15.60
C VAL A 363 -12.74 6.18 14.33
N PHE A 364 -13.75 5.35 14.13
CA PHE A 364 -13.94 4.59 12.91
C PHE A 364 -14.64 5.44 11.84
N ALA A 365 -14.05 5.51 10.66
CA ALA A 365 -14.58 6.25 9.52
C ALA A 365 -15.77 5.50 8.90
N ASN A 366 -16.88 6.23 8.69
CA ASN A 366 -18.12 5.72 8.08
C ASN A 366 -18.72 4.50 8.80
N HIS A 367 -18.57 4.46 10.12
CA HIS A 367 -19.10 3.39 10.96
C HIS A 367 -20.63 3.36 10.96
N LYS A 368 -21.23 2.18 10.73
CA LYS A 368 -22.68 1.95 10.64
C LYS A 368 -23.38 2.77 9.56
N VAL A 369 -22.64 3.22 8.55
CA VAL A 369 -23.20 3.88 7.38
C VAL A 369 -23.66 2.82 6.39
N ARG A 370 -24.88 2.94 5.87
CA ARG A 370 -25.34 2.10 4.75
C ARG A 370 -24.63 2.54 3.47
N ASP A 371 -23.98 1.61 2.79
CA ASP A 371 -23.29 1.86 1.53
C ASP A 371 -24.32 2.00 0.41
N ASP A 372 -24.30 3.12 -0.29
CA ASP A 372 -25.09 3.35 -1.51
C ASP A 372 -24.34 2.88 -2.77
N HIS A 373 -23.16 2.28 -2.58
CA HIS A 373 -22.22 1.82 -3.60
C HIS A 373 -21.64 2.90 -4.50
N HIS A 374 -21.87 4.18 -4.19
CA HIS A 374 -21.40 5.33 -4.96
C HIS A 374 -20.55 6.30 -4.14
N SER A 375 -20.82 6.41 -2.84
CA SER A 375 -20.16 7.35 -1.92
C SER A 375 -18.71 6.95 -1.60
N PHE A 376 -18.34 5.68 -1.81
CA PHE A 376 -17.05 5.13 -1.40
C PHE A 376 -16.39 4.33 -2.53
N GLU A 377 -16.04 5.00 -3.63
CA GLU A 377 -15.45 4.37 -4.84
C GLU A 377 -13.96 4.70 -5.06
N ARG A 378 -13.39 5.68 -4.35
CA ARG A 378 -12.01 6.13 -4.57
C ARG A 378 -11.03 5.54 -3.56
N VAL A 379 -9.87 5.10 -4.05
CA VAL A 379 -8.72 4.81 -3.18
C VAL A 379 -8.34 6.08 -2.45
N MET A 380 -8.17 6.00 -1.13
CA MET A 380 -7.87 7.16 -0.30
C MET A 380 -6.95 6.80 0.86
N GLU A 381 -6.17 7.77 1.31
CA GLU A 381 -5.36 7.63 2.52
C GLU A 381 -6.27 7.54 3.76
N VAL A 382 -5.91 6.65 4.68
CA VAL A 382 -6.45 6.56 6.03
C VAL A 382 -5.32 6.63 7.05
N GLN A 383 -5.62 7.10 8.26
CA GLN A 383 -4.61 7.11 9.32
C GLN A 383 -4.33 5.71 9.86
N ILE A 384 -5.37 4.87 9.93
CA ILE A 384 -5.31 3.52 10.48
C ILE A 384 -6.11 2.58 9.58
N CYS A 385 -5.44 1.53 9.10
CA CYS A 385 -6.08 0.33 8.57
C CYS A 385 -6.43 -0.59 9.76
N VAL A 386 -7.65 -1.10 9.84
CA VAL A 386 -8.13 -1.89 10.99
C VAL A 386 -7.74 -3.37 10.88
N GLY A 387 -7.57 -4.05 12.01
CA GLY A 387 -7.04 -5.42 12.07
C GLY A 387 -7.96 -6.51 11.50
N ALA A 388 -9.20 -6.21 11.12
CA ALA A 388 -10.09 -7.23 10.54
C ALA A 388 -9.57 -7.78 9.20
N ALA A 389 -8.96 -6.92 8.39
CA ALA A 389 -8.29 -7.26 7.14
C ALA A 389 -7.24 -6.18 6.82
N LEU A 390 -5.97 -6.49 7.04
CA LEU A 390 -4.85 -5.56 6.94
C LEU A 390 -3.77 -6.13 6.03
N MET A 391 -3.67 -5.63 4.79
CA MET A 391 -2.60 -5.99 3.86
C MET A 391 -1.40 -5.09 4.11
N LEU A 392 -0.24 -5.72 4.28
CA LEU A 392 1.03 -5.08 4.63
C LEU A 392 2.07 -5.38 3.55
N ARG A 393 2.79 -4.35 3.11
CA ARG A 393 3.95 -4.49 2.22
C ARG A 393 5.15 -5.04 3.01
N THR A 394 5.81 -6.09 2.52
CA THR A 394 6.84 -6.76 3.33
C THR A 394 8.12 -5.95 3.52
N ASP A 395 8.48 -5.08 2.57
CA ASP A 395 9.59 -4.14 2.73
C ASP A 395 9.35 -3.12 3.85
N ALA A 396 8.11 -2.64 4.02
CA ALA A 396 7.71 -1.75 5.10
C ALA A 396 7.81 -2.49 6.44
N ILE A 397 7.34 -3.73 6.53
CA ILE A 397 7.52 -4.57 7.74
C ILE A 397 9.01 -4.74 8.06
N ARG A 398 9.86 -5.05 7.07
CA ARG A 398 11.31 -5.20 7.29
C ARG A 398 11.95 -3.92 7.81
N LYS A 399 11.46 -2.75 7.38
CA LYS A 399 11.98 -1.44 7.78
C LYS A 399 11.47 -0.99 9.14
N ILE A 400 10.18 -1.18 9.44
CA ILE A 400 9.54 -0.61 10.65
C ILE A 400 9.32 -1.63 11.78
N GLY A 401 9.47 -2.92 11.49
CA GLY A 401 9.15 -4.02 12.38
C GLY A 401 7.69 -4.50 12.27
N ALA A 402 7.43 -5.70 12.79
CA ALA A 402 6.09 -6.30 12.87
C ALA A 402 5.20 -5.64 13.94
N LEU A 403 4.06 -6.23 14.28
CA LEU A 403 3.19 -5.72 15.35
C LEU A 403 3.91 -5.76 16.71
N ASP A 404 3.62 -4.83 17.63
CA ASP A 404 4.21 -4.85 18.97
C ASP A 404 3.59 -6.00 19.80
N PRO A 405 4.34 -7.09 20.11
CA PRO A 405 3.78 -8.24 20.82
C PRO A 405 3.37 -7.91 22.25
N GLU A 406 3.89 -6.83 22.84
CA GLU A 406 3.52 -6.38 24.19
C GLU A 406 2.09 -5.81 24.25
N LEU A 407 1.49 -5.44 23.11
CA LEU A 407 0.08 -5.05 23.07
C LEU A 407 -0.83 -6.28 23.25
N PHE A 408 -0.40 -7.45 22.79
CA PHE A 408 -1.13 -8.73 22.82
C PHE A 408 -2.44 -8.70 22.02
N LEU A 409 -3.38 -7.84 22.37
CA LEU A 409 -4.70 -7.68 21.75
C LEU A 409 -5.15 -6.21 21.88
N MET A 410 -5.81 -5.68 20.84
CA MET A 410 -6.24 -4.29 20.69
C MET A 410 -5.11 -3.26 20.56
N HIS A 411 -5.27 -2.36 19.57
CA HIS A 411 -4.39 -1.23 19.24
C HIS A 411 -3.06 -1.60 18.57
N GLU A 412 -2.79 -2.88 18.33
CA GLU A 412 -1.58 -3.31 17.62
C GLU A 412 -1.49 -2.80 16.18
N GLU A 413 -2.61 -2.78 15.46
CA GLU A 413 -2.68 -2.26 14.10
C GLU A 413 -2.57 -0.74 14.08
N ALA A 414 -3.17 -0.08 15.08
CA ALA A 414 -3.10 1.38 15.23
C ALA A 414 -1.67 1.84 15.54
N ASP A 415 -0.97 1.12 16.42
CA ASP A 415 0.46 1.32 16.68
C ASP A 415 1.29 1.14 15.41
N TRP A 416 1.06 0.05 14.67
CA TRP A 416 1.80 -0.23 13.45
C TRP A 416 1.59 0.84 12.37
N CYS A 417 0.34 1.25 12.14
CA CYS A 417 0.01 2.31 11.17
C CYS A 417 0.68 3.65 11.56
N PHE A 418 0.69 4.01 12.83
CA PHE A 418 1.37 5.23 13.29
C PHE A 418 2.89 5.14 13.12
N ARG A 419 3.51 4.00 13.45
CA ARG A 419 4.94 3.77 13.16
C ARG A 419 5.25 3.87 11.67
N ALA A 420 4.38 3.34 10.80
CA ALA A 420 4.55 3.45 9.35
C ALA A 420 4.56 4.93 8.89
N ARG A 421 3.61 5.72 9.41
CA ARG A 421 3.52 7.17 9.12
C ARG A 421 4.73 7.95 9.61
N GLU A 422 5.26 7.63 10.78
CA GLU A 422 6.51 8.22 11.30
C GLU A 422 7.71 7.96 10.38
N HIS A 423 7.65 6.90 9.57
CA HIS A 423 8.65 6.56 8.55
C HIS A 423 8.31 7.10 7.14
N GLY A 424 7.29 7.96 7.02
CA GLY A 424 6.86 8.59 5.77
C GLY A 424 5.96 7.73 4.89
N TYR A 425 5.44 6.61 5.40
CA TYR A 425 4.52 5.75 4.64
C TYR A 425 3.07 6.17 4.77
N LEU A 426 2.30 5.87 3.72
CA LEU A 426 0.84 6.01 3.68
C LEU A 426 0.17 4.67 4.05
N CYS A 427 -1.08 4.76 4.51
CA CYS A 427 -1.99 3.63 4.67
C CYS A 427 -3.24 3.91 3.83
N LEU A 428 -3.76 2.91 3.13
CA LEU A 428 -4.79 3.09 2.11
C LEU A 428 -6.08 2.35 2.42
N PHE A 429 -7.19 2.93 1.99
CA PHE A 429 -8.47 2.27 1.85
C PHE A 429 -8.70 1.89 0.39
N ALA A 430 -8.96 0.61 0.12
CA ALA A 430 -9.24 0.06 -1.21
C ALA A 430 -10.74 -0.25 -1.36
N PRO A 431 -11.53 0.65 -1.96
CA PRO A 431 -12.99 0.60 -1.92
C PRO A 431 -13.63 -0.55 -2.70
N ARG A 432 -12.95 -1.08 -3.72
CA ARG A 432 -13.42 -2.19 -4.56
C ARG A 432 -13.16 -3.57 -3.94
N SER A 433 -12.43 -3.62 -2.83
CA SER A 433 -12.16 -4.85 -2.08
C SER A 433 -13.17 -4.98 -0.95
N HIS A 434 -13.92 -6.09 -0.89
CA HIS A 434 -15.06 -6.26 0.03
C HIS A 434 -14.84 -7.45 0.97
N VAL A 435 -15.07 -7.22 2.27
CA VAL A 435 -14.98 -8.22 3.33
C VAL A 435 -16.14 -8.03 4.32
N TRP A 436 -16.78 -9.13 4.72
CA TRP A 436 -17.86 -9.14 5.71
C TRP A 436 -17.34 -9.71 7.02
N HIS A 437 -17.55 -8.99 8.12
CA HIS A 437 -17.01 -9.29 9.44
C HIS A 437 -18.13 -9.55 10.45
N LYS A 438 -17.99 -10.59 11.27
CA LYS A 438 -18.98 -10.92 12.33
C LYS A 438 -18.97 -9.93 13.48
N VAL A 439 -17.86 -9.19 13.65
CA VAL A 439 -17.60 -8.16 14.68
C VAL A 439 -17.73 -8.68 16.11
N SER A 440 -16.62 -8.70 16.84
CA SER A 440 -16.58 -9.05 18.28
C SER A 440 -17.15 -10.44 18.64
N ALA A 441 -17.12 -11.40 17.71
CA ALA A 441 -17.63 -12.76 17.91
C ALA A 441 -16.95 -13.50 19.08
N SER A 442 -15.67 -13.22 19.33
CA SER A 442 -14.86 -13.86 20.37
C SER A 442 -14.75 -13.06 21.67
N LEU A 443 -14.97 -11.74 21.65
CA LEU A 443 -14.76 -10.86 22.81
C LEU A 443 -16.04 -10.39 23.49
N GLY A 444 -17.20 -10.39 22.80
CA GLY A 444 -18.44 -9.79 23.30
C GLY A 444 -18.37 -8.25 23.37
N VAL A 445 -19.52 -7.57 23.32
CA VAL A 445 -19.57 -6.10 23.41
C VAL A 445 -19.27 -5.66 24.85
N ALA A 446 -18.32 -4.74 25.03
CA ALA A 446 -17.94 -4.15 26.32
C ALA A 446 -17.42 -5.15 27.38
N SER A 447 -16.76 -6.24 26.98
CA SER A 447 -16.25 -7.22 27.95
C SER A 447 -15.12 -6.66 28.84
N PRO A 448 -14.92 -7.22 30.06
CA PRO A 448 -13.79 -6.88 30.92
C PRO A 448 -12.43 -7.03 30.23
N LEU A 449 -12.30 -7.98 29.29
CA LEU A 449 -11.08 -8.14 28.50
C LEU A 449 -10.83 -6.95 27.58
N MET A 450 -11.84 -6.51 26.83
CA MET A 450 -11.74 -5.31 25.99
C MET A 450 -11.38 -4.09 26.83
N VAL A 451 -12.01 -3.94 27.99
CA VAL A 451 -11.74 -2.83 28.91
C VAL A 451 -10.30 -2.87 29.42
N TYR A 452 -9.77 -4.05 29.78
CA TYR A 452 -8.40 -4.21 30.24
C TYR A 452 -7.39 -3.84 29.14
N PHE A 453 -7.48 -4.51 27.98
CA PHE A 453 -6.54 -4.31 26.89
C PHE A 453 -6.66 -2.91 26.30
N GLY A 454 -7.87 -2.46 25.97
CA GLY A 454 -8.11 -1.12 25.45
C GLY A 454 -7.57 -0.01 26.36
N SER A 455 -7.82 -0.09 27.67
CA SER A 455 -7.33 0.93 28.61
C SER A 455 -5.80 0.91 28.75
N ARG A 456 -5.20 -0.28 28.93
CA ARG A 456 -3.74 -0.42 29.12
C ARG A 456 -2.98 -0.01 27.86
N ASN A 457 -3.44 -0.49 26.71
CA ASN A 457 -2.77 -0.33 25.44
C ASN A 457 -2.96 1.08 24.88
N LEU A 458 -4.10 1.74 25.11
CA LEU A 458 -4.25 3.16 24.78
C LEU A 458 -3.20 4.03 25.49
N LEU A 459 -2.94 3.79 26.78
CA LEU A 459 -1.91 4.55 27.52
C LEU A 459 -0.50 4.27 27.00
N ARG A 460 -0.23 3.04 26.55
CA ARG A 460 1.04 2.65 25.94
C ARG A 460 1.24 3.31 24.58
N TRP A 461 0.25 3.17 23.70
CA TRP A 461 0.21 3.80 22.40
C TRP A 461 0.36 5.33 22.52
N ALA A 462 -0.39 5.95 23.44
CA ALA A 462 -0.32 7.38 23.68
C ALA A 462 1.07 7.84 24.16
N LYS A 463 1.75 7.05 24.99
CA LYS A 463 3.11 7.36 25.43
C LYS A 463 4.12 7.33 24.28
N ARG A 464 3.88 6.47 23.29
CA ARG A 464 4.75 6.32 22.11
C ARG A 464 4.51 7.42 21.09
N HIS A 465 3.24 7.72 20.77
CA HIS A 465 2.88 8.54 19.62
C HIS A 465 2.38 9.95 19.97
N LEU A 466 2.02 10.21 21.22
CA LEU A 466 1.53 11.52 21.65
C LEU A 466 2.56 12.26 22.51
N GLY A 467 2.51 13.59 22.43
CA GLY A 467 3.29 14.44 23.32
C GLY A 467 2.87 14.32 24.79
N LEU A 468 3.78 14.69 25.70
CA LEU A 468 3.64 14.56 27.15
C LEU A 468 2.30 15.08 27.70
N ARG A 469 1.78 16.18 27.14
CA ARG A 469 0.49 16.78 27.54
C ARG A 469 -0.71 15.88 27.26
N ASN A 470 -0.78 15.29 26.07
CA ASN A 470 -1.91 14.45 25.68
C ASN A 470 -1.85 13.09 26.37
N TRP A 471 -0.64 12.54 26.49
CA TRP A 471 -0.39 11.35 27.31
C TRP A 471 -0.80 11.56 28.77
N SER A 472 -0.40 12.67 29.41
CA SER A 472 -0.75 12.94 30.82
C SER A 472 -2.25 13.15 31.01
N THR A 473 -2.92 13.74 30.01
CA THR A 473 -4.38 13.88 29.98
C THR A 473 -5.06 12.51 29.94
N LEU A 474 -4.59 11.59 29.10
CA LEU A 474 -5.09 10.22 29.03
C LEU A 474 -4.82 9.44 30.31
N LEU A 475 -3.64 9.58 30.91
CA LEU A 475 -3.32 8.96 32.19
C LEU A 475 -4.26 9.44 33.31
N PHE A 476 -4.53 10.74 33.36
CA PHE A 476 -5.48 11.31 34.31
C PHE A 476 -6.93 10.86 34.03
N ARG A 477 -7.32 10.76 32.75
CA ARG A 477 -8.62 10.19 32.35
C ARG A 477 -8.76 8.75 32.81
N ALA A 478 -7.75 7.92 32.59
CA ALA A 478 -7.71 6.53 33.04
C ALA A 478 -7.80 6.43 34.56
N PHE A 479 -7.07 7.27 35.30
CA PHE A 479 -7.17 7.35 36.76
C PHE A 479 -8.60 7.68 37.21
N LYS A 480 -9.21 8.73 36.65
CA LYS A 480 -10.60 9.12 36.96
C LYS A 480 -11.60 8.00 36.67
N GLN A 481 -11.51 7.37 35.50
CA GLN A 481 -12.39 6.28 35.10
C GLN A 481 -12.20 5.02 35.95
N THR A 482 -10.99 4.78 36.46
CA THR A 482 -10.67 3.65 37.33
C THR A 482 -11.30 3.81 38.72
N PHE A 483 -11.29 5.03 39.25
CA PHE A 483 -11.81 5.35 40.58
C PHE A 483 -13.19 6.02 40.55
N ASN A 484 -13.87 6.02 39.40
CA ASN A 484 -15.17 6.65 39.16
C ASN A 484 -15.27 8.07 39.76
N LEU A 485 -14.22 8.86 39.60
CA LEU A 485 -14.13 10.20 40.18
C LEU A 485 -14.98 11.19 39.36
N PRO A 486 -15.84 12.00 40.01
CA PRO A 486 -16.66 12.98 39.32
C PRO A 486 -15.79 14.06 38.67
N SER A 487 -16.31 14.73 37.64
CA SER A 487 -15.59 15.88 37.09
C SER A 487 -15.65 17.07 38.06
N LEU A 488 -14.63 17.93 38.02
CA LEU A 488 -14.61 19.17 38.80
C LEU A 488 -15.80 20.07 38.44
N LYS A 489 -16.25 20.01 37.17
CA LYS A 489 -17.42 20.74 36.71
C LYS A 489 -18.69 20.21 37.40
N ASP A 490 -18.86 18.89 37.46
CA ASP A 490 -20.02 18.26 38.13
C ASP A 490 -20.03 18.55 39.64
N LEU A 491 -18.87 18.61 40.27
CA LEU A 491 -18.76 18.98 41.69
C LEU A 491 -19.07 20.46 41.92
N LEU A 492 -18.68 21.35 40.99
CA LEU A 492 -18.74 22.81 41.18
C LEU A 492 -19.92 23.48 40.48
N THR A 493 -20.76 22.76 39.75
CA THR A 493 -22.00 23.31 39.18
C THR A 493 -22.95 23.75 40.30
N CYS A 494 -23.09 25.06 40.48
CA CYS A 494 -24.11 25.63 41.36
C CYS A 494 -25.29 26.19 40.56
N PRO A 495 -26.50 25.60 40.68
CA PRO A 495 -27.69 26.01 39.94
C PRO A 495 -28.45 27.21 40.55
N GLY A 496 -27.92 27.90 41.58
CA GLY A 496 -28.65 28.98 42.27
C GLY A 496 -27.76 30.11 42.77
N SER A 497 -28.37 31.25 43.11
CA SER A 497 -27.67 32.48 43.54
C SER A 497 -27.37 32.56 45.04
N ASN A 498 -27.87 31.62 45.86
CA ASN A 498 -27.62 31.62 47.30
C ASN A 498 -26.60 30.53 47.71
N LEU A 499 -25.78 30.87 48.71
CA LEU A 499 -24.71 30.02 49.25
C LEU A 499 -25.21 28.67 49.79
N LEU A 500 -26.38 28.63 50.44
CA LEU A 500 -26.95 27.41 51.01
C LEU A 500 -27.32 26.40 49.91
N THR A 501 -27.82 26.85 48.77
CA THR A 501 -28.15 26.03 47.60
C THR A 501 -26.88 25.49 46.95
N CYS A 502 -25.82 26.28 46.87
CA CYS A 502 -24.51 25.78 46.39
C CYS A 502 -23.94 24.72 47.34
N TRP A 503 -23.97 24.95 48.65
CA TRP A 503 -23.49 23.98 49.65
C TRP A 503 -24.27 22.67 49.63
N LYS A 504 -25.61 22.72 49.53
CA LYS A 504 -26.44 21.52 49.40
C LYS A 504 -26.12 20.73 48.14
N ASN A 505 -25.96 21.39 46.99
CA ASN A 505 -25.62 20.70 45.75
C ASN A 505 -24.23 20.08 45.78
N LEU A 506 -23.21 20.77 46.31
CA LEU A 506 -21.88 20.21 46.49
C LEU A 506 -21.92 18.95 47.40
N TYR A 507 -22.66 19.02 48.51
CA TYR A 507 -22.85 17.86 49.39
C TYR A 507 -23.53 16.69 48.68
N TRP A 508 -24.62 16.93 47.95
CA TRP A 508 -25.32 15.89 47.20
C TRP A 508 -24.45 15.28 46.09
N ASN A 509 -23.67 16.09 45.39
CA ASN A 509 -22.75 15.62 44.35
C ASN A 509 -21.62 14.77 44.95
N LEU A 510 -21.07 15.18 46.09
CA LEU A 510 -20.07 14.39 46.84
C LEU A 510 -20.66 13.08 47.37
N ALA A 511 -21.86 13.12 47.97
CA ALA A 511 -22.55 11.93 48.49
C ALA A 511 -22.85 10.93 47.37
N THR A 512 -23.35 11.42 46.23
CA THR A 512 -23.64 10.62 45.03
C THR A 512 -22.35 10.04 44.46
N ALA A 513 -21.27 10.83 44.37
CA ALA A 513 -19.97 10.34 43.95
C ALA A 513 -19.45 9.22 44.86
N THR A 514 -19.50 9.39 46.19
CA THR A 514 -19.09 8.31 47.12
C THR A 514 -19.94 7.04 46.98
N ARG A 515 -21.24 7.19 46.72
CA ARG A 515 -22.13 6.05 46.46
C ARG A 515 -21.75 5.35 45.16
N ASN A 516 -21.55 6.09 44.08
CA ASN A 516 -21.17 5.57 42.76
C ASN A 516 -19.81 4.86 42.80
N ILE A 517 -18.83 5.42 43.51
CA ILE A 517 -17.53 4.77 43.73
C ILE A 517 -17.72 3.43 44.43
N ARG A 518 -18.56 3.38 45.48
CA ARG A 518 -18.80 2.16 46.25
C ARG A 518 -19.53 1.08 45.44
N THR A 519 -20.51 1.46 44.61
CA THR A 519 -21.28 0.50 43.79
C THR A 519 -20.45 -0.03 42.62
N SER A 520 -19.74 0.85 41.92
CA SER A 520 -18.88 0.48 40.77
C SER A 520 -17.63 -0.32 41.16
N TRP A 521 -17.22 -0.28 42.44
CA TRP A 521 -16.00 -0.93 42.93
C TRP A 521 -15.95 -2.44 42.67
N PHE A 522 -17.10 -3.11 42.52
CA PHE A 522 -17.18 -4.56 42.32
C PHE A 522 -17.59 -4.95 40.90
N GLU A 523 -17.83 -3.98 40.02
CA GLU A 523 -18.19 -4.26 38.63
C GLU A 523 -16.98 -4.85 37.88
N PRO A 524 -17.18 -5.90 37.06
CA PRO A 524 -16.12 -6.56 36.29
C PRO A 524 -15.27 -5.59 35.46
N GLU A 525 -15.90 -4.63 34.78
CA GLU A 525 -15.20 -3.63 33.97
C GLU A 525 -14.31 -2.70 34.82
N HIS A 526 -14.79 -2.27 35.99
CA HIS A 526 -14.01 -1.45 36.92
C HIS A 526 -12.86 -2.23 37.56
N ILE A 527 -13.04 -3.53 37.82
CA ILE A 527 -11.93 -4.43 38.19
C ILE A 527 -10.90 -4.46 37.05
N ALA A 528 -11.32 -4.72 35.81
CA ALA A 528 -10.45 -4.76 34.64
C ALA A 528 -9.67 -3.44 34.43
N ARG A 529 -10.32 -2.27 34.56
CA ARG A 529 -9.63 -0.96 34.47
C ARG A 529 -8.55 -0.79 35.53
N ARG A 530 -8.79 -1.22 36.78
CA ARG A 530 -7.77 -1.18 37.85
C ARG A 530 -6.57 -2.05 37.51
N PHE A 531 -6.82 -3.26 37.02
CA PHE A 531 -5.74 -4.14 36.56
C PHE A 531 -4.97 -3.51 35.39
N ALA A 532 -5.66 -2.91 34.42
CA ALA A 532 -5.03 -2.23 33.28
C ALA A 532 -4.14 -1.06 33.70
N LEU A 533 -4.64 -0.17 34.56
CA LEU A 533 -3.88 0.98 35.05
C LEU A 533 -2.70 0.53 35.91
N ARG A 534 -2.89 -0.46 36.79
CA ARG A 534 -1.81 -1.03 37.60
C ARG A 534 -0.72 -1.63 36.73
N ASP A 535 -1.08 -2.48 35.77
CA ASP A 535 -0.11 -3.17 34.93
C ASP A 535 0.63 -2.19 34.02
N TYR A 536 -0.06 -1.17 33.49
CA TYR A 536 0.57 -0.06 32.78
C TYR A 536 1.63 0.66 33.63
N LEU A 537 1.27 1.06 34.86
CA LEU A 537 2.19 1.78 35.77
C LEU A 537 3.39 0.92 36.20
N LEU A 538 3.21 -0.39 36.29
CA LEU A 538 4.26 -1.34 36.63
C LEU A 538 5.07 -1.81 35.41
N GLY A 539 4.77 -1.32 34.20
CA GLY A 539 5.43 -1.74 32.96
C GLY A 539 5.18 -3.21 32.59
N ARG A 540 4.05 -3.78 33.02
CA ARG A 540 3.64 -5.16 32.72
C ARG A 540 2.77 -5.17 31.48
N PHE A 541 3.31 -5.70 30.40
CA PHE A 541 2.65 -5.80 29.10
C PHE A 541 2.59 -7.26 28.61
N GLY A 542 1.95 -7.50 27.47
CA GLY A 542 1.64 -8.84 26.97
C GLY A 542 0.26 -9.29 27.43
N ASP A 543 0.11 -10.56 27.78
CA ASP A 543 -1.19 -11.12 28.19
C ASP A 543 -1.73 -10.47 29.48
N CYS A 544 -3.04 -10.59 29.69
CA CYS A 544 -3.72 -10.18 30.91
C CYS A 544 -3.58 -11.25 32.02
N PRO A 545 -3.64 -10.84 33.31
CA PRO A 545 -3.68 -11.79 34.42
C PRO A 545 -4.92 -12.69 34.38
N GLU A 546 -4.79 -13.91 34.87
CA GLU A 546 -5.89 -14.89 34.94
C GLU A 546 -7.13 -14.35 35.65
N GLN A 547 -6.96 -13.49 36.66
CA GLN A 547 -8.07 -12.83 37.35
C GLN A 547 -8.94 -12.00 36.40
N VAL A 548 -8.35 -11.38 35.37
CA VAL A 548 -9.07 -10.58 34.37
C VAL A 548 -9.80 -11.50 33.39
N ARG A 549 -9.21 -12.63 33.00
CA ARG A 549 -9.87 -13.65 32.15
C ARG A 549 -11.14 -14.22 32.81
N GLN A 550 -11.07 -14.49 34.11
CA GLN A 550 -12.21 -15.03 34.89
C GLN A 550 -13.36 -14.03 35.07
N LEU A 551 -13.15 -12.73 34.83
CA LEU A 551 -14.24 -11.75 34.83
C LEU A 551 -15.18 -11.95 33.65
N ASN A 552 -14.69 -12.52 32.55
CA ASN A 552 -15.47 -12.72 31.33
C ASN A 552 -16.31 -14.02 31.37
N THR A 553 -16.09 -14.89 32.36
CA THR A 553 -16.74 -16.22 32.45
C THR A 553 -17.89 -16.30 33.44
N LYS A 554 -18.22 -15.22 34.16
CA LYS A 554 -19.37 -15.21 35.08
C LYS A 554 -20.63 -14.76 34.32
N PRO A 555 -21.70 -15.57 34.28
CA PRO A 555 -22.94 -15.16 33.64
C PRO A 555 -23.50 -13.93 34.37
N ILE A 556 -23.95 -12.96 33.59
CA ILE A 556 -24.82 -11.89 34.07
C ILE A 556 -26.05 -12.59 34.66
N LYS A 557 -26.17 -12.62 35.99
CA LYS A 557 -27.44 -13.00 36.62
C LYS A 557 -28.46 -11.96 36.18
N ASN A 558 -29.36 -12.33 35.28
CA ASN A 558 -30.63 -11.65 35.13
C ASN A 558 -31.39 -11.81 36.45
N SER A 559 -31.19 -10.86 37.37
CA SER A 559 -32.17 -10.61 38.43
C SER A 559 -33.22 -9.71 37.81
N ASP A 560 -34.26 -10.33 37.25
CA ASP A 560 -35.62 -9.80 37.19
C ASP A 560 -36.53 -10.97 36.76
N SER A 561 -36.67 -11.90 37.70
CA SER A 561 -37.84 -12.77 37.80
C SER A 561 -38.24 -12.70 39.27
N ASP A 562 -39.07 -11.71 39.62
CA ASP A 562 -40.03 -11.78 40.72
C ASP A 562 -40.99 -10.58 40.66
N VAL A 563 -42.28 -10.92 40.59
CA VAL A 563 -43.53 -10.13 40.59
C VAL A 563 -44.10 -9.72 39.23
#